data_AF-A0A143BPJ1-F1
#
_entry.id   AF-A0A143BPJ1-F1
#
_cell.length_a   1.000
_cell.length_b   1.000
_cell.length_c   1.000
_cell.angle_alpha   90.00
_cell.angle_beta   90.00
_cell.angle_gamma   90.00
#
_symmetry.space_group_name_H-M   'P 1'
#
loop_
_entity.id
_entity.type
_entity.pdbx_description
1 polymer ?
#
loop_
_entity_poly.entity_id
_entity_poly.type
_entity_poly.pdbx_seq_one_letter_code
_entity_poly.pdbx_strand_id
1 'polypeptide(L)'
;MTTPLTIAPDPLAACPPLLRWLLERTAPEDGALALLDPSRPLDVIYATWVQGGQLPSALRLIAGVLPARESIWWAWVSAKYAAQSSGGKPPSAAVHKALTAVEQWIVRPDDDARRAAWEAGDAAGLDTPIGMAAAAVFLSGITVGPANLPPIPPPPGVALPLVSGALLVAATAGADPKQIEPTMTAFAAQGIEIVKRLGGWDTALQLAYDTQHRLKQEYDRATAPPPAR
;
A
#
# COMPACT_ATOMS: atom_id res chain seq x y z
N MET A 1 -8.63 22.17 37.66
CA MET A 1 -9.50 21.00 37.39
C MET A 1 -9.14 20.49 36.01
N THR A 2 -8.37 19.40 35.93
CA THR A 2 -8.04 18.73 34.67
C THR A 2 -9.24 17.87 34.28
N THR A 3 -9.91 18.23 33.18
CA THR A 3 -10.93 17.37 32.57
C THR A 3 -10.26 16.04 32.25
N PRO A 4 -10.74 14.89 32.76
CA PRO A 4 -10.17 13.60 32.41
C PRO A 4 -10.30 13.42 30.90
N LEU A 5 -9.21 12.99 30.25
CA LEU A 5 -9.22 12.62 28.84
C LEU A 5 -10.21 11.45 28.67
N THR A 6 -11.38 11.73 28.11
CA THR A 6 -12.31 10.68 27.68
C THR A 6 -11.66 9.91 26.55
N ILE A 7 -11.29 8.66 26.82
CA ILE A 7 -10.81 7.74 25.78
C ILE A 7 -12.02 7.43 24.89
N ALA A 8 -11.94 7.79 23.61
CA ALA A 8 -12.97 7.42 22.64
C ALA A 8 -13.09 5.89 22.60
N PRO A 9 -14.32 5.33 22.50
CA PRO A 9 -14.49 3.89 22.40
C PRO A 9 -13.74 3.35 21.18
N ASP A 10 -13.07 2.21 21.33
CA ASP A 10 -12.34 1.56 20.23
C ASP A 10 -13.33 1.17 19.12
N PRO A 11 -13.25 1.80 17.93
CA PRO A 11 -14.19 1.54 16.83
C PRO A 11 -14.06 0.12 16.25
N LEU A 12 -12.96 -0.58 16.55
CA LEU A 12 -12.67 -1.92 16.05
C LEU A 12 -12.95 -3.01 17.09
N ALA A 13 -13.49 -2.68 18.27
CA ALA A 13 -13.69 -3.63 19.36
C ALA A 13 -14.59 -4.82 18.99
N ALA A 14 -15.57 -4.59 18.10
CA ALA A 14 -16.50 -5.62 17.63
C ALA A 14 -15.98 -6.43 16.42
N CYS A 15 -14.78 -6.11 15.89
CA CYS A 15 -14.26 -6.78 14.70
C CYS A 15 -13.69 -8.17 15.03
N PRO A 16 -13.98 -9.20 14.21
CA PRO A 16 -13.27 -10.47 14.26
C PRO A 16 -11.75 -10.27 14.13
N PRO A 17 -10.90 -11.15 14.68
CA PRO A 17 -9.45 -10.93 14.76
C PRO A 17 -8.78 -10.58 13.42
N LEU A 18 -9.15 -11.28 12.35
CA LEU A 18 -8.56 -11.09 11.03
C LEU A 18 -9.01 -9.76 10.38
N LEU A 19 -10.28 -9.39 10.54
CA LEU A 19 -10.79 -8.10 10.10
C LEU A 19 -10.14 -6.96 10.90
N ARG A 20 -10.08 -7.09 12.24
CA ARG A 20 -9.42 -6.11 13.10
C ARG A 20 -7.97 -5.89 12.67
N TRP A 21 -7.23 -6.98 12.49
CA TRP A 21 -5.85 -6.96 12.03
C TRP A 21 -5.69 -6.21 10.71
N LEU A 22 -6.63 -6.38 9.76
CA LEU A 22 -6.65 -5.64 8.50
C LEU A 22 -6.90 -4.15 8.72
N LEU A 23 -7.96 -3.80 9.46
CA LEU A 23 -8.35 -2.41 9.67
C LEU A 23 -7.31 -1.60 10.46
N GLU A 24 -6.60 -2.22 11.40
CA GLU A 24 -5.50 -1.57 12.13
C GLU A 24 -4.37 -1.14 11.20
N ARG A 25 -4.04 -1.92 10.15
CA ARG A 25 -2.96 -1.54 9.21
C ARG A 25 -3.41 -0.64 8.08
N THR A 26 -4.66 -0.77 7.65
CA THR A 26 -5.20 0.05 6.55
C THR A 26 -5.66 1.41 7.04
N ALA A 27 -5.83 1.58 8.36
CA ALA A 27 -6.24 2.80 9.04
C ALA A 27 -7.34 3.57 8.26
N PRO A 28 -8.55 2.98 8.10
CA PRO A 28 -9.65 3.64 7.42
C PRO A 28 -10.02 4.96 8.10
N GLU A 29 -10.52 5.90 7.31
CA GLU A 29 -10.98 7.20 7.80
C GLU A 29 -12.30 7.05 8.57
N ASP A 30 -12.60 8.00 9.45
CA ASP A 30 -13.81 7.98 10.29
C ASP A 30 -15.10 7.79 9.48
N GLY A 31 -15.17 8.37 8.27
CA GLY A 31 -16.31 8.19 7.35
C GLY A 31 -16.49 6.73 6.89
N ALA A 32 -15.40 5.99 6.69
CA ALA A 32 -15.45 4.57 6.37
C ALA A 32 -15.81 3.73 7.59
N LEU A 33 -15.25 4.07 8.76
CA LEU A 33 -15.57 3.40 10.03
C LEU A 33 -17.04 3.60 10.43
N ALA A 34 -17.64 4.75 10.13
CA ALA A 34 -19.06 5.01 10.35
C ALA A 34 -19.99 4.10 9.53
N LEU A 35 -19.49 3.54 8.42
CA LEU A 35 -20.21 2.60 7.55
C LEU A 35 -19.84 1.13 7.80
N LEU A 36 -18.97 0.85 8.77
CA LEU A 36 -18.49 -0.49 9.05
C LEU A 36 -19.55 -1.35 9.74
N ASP A 37 -19.90 -2.48 9.13
CA ASP A 37 -20.64 -3.58 9.75
C ASP A 37 -19.69 -4.80 9.83
N PRO A 38 -19.08 -5.10 10.99
CA PRO A 38 -18.11 -6.19 11.14
C PRO A 38 -18.67 -7.60 10.92
N SER A 39 -20.00 -7.74 10.82
CA SER A 39 -20.65 -9.03 10.53
C SER A 39 -20.69 -9.34 9.04
N ARG A 40 -20.40 -8.35 8.18
CA ARG A 40 -20.44 -8.49 6.72
C ARG A 40 -19.11 -9.00 6.17
N PRO A 41 -19.15 -9.75 5.06
CA PRO A 41 -17.92 -10.14 4.36
C PRO A 41 -17.20 -8.92 3.76
N LEU A 42 -15.90 -9.05 3.51
CA LEU A 42 -15.03 -7.94 3.09
C LEU A 42 -15.45 -7.31 1.76
N ASP A 43 -15.99 -8.11 0.83
CA ASP A 43 -16.49 -7.62 -0.46
C ASP A 43 -17.68 -6.67 -0.28
N VAL A 44 -18.57 -6.98 0.67
CA VAL A 44 -19.71 -6.12 1.04
C VAL A 44 -19.22 -4.87 1.76
N ILE A 45 -18.27 -4.98 2.70
CA ILE A 45 -17.68 -3.80 3.37
C ILE A 45 -17.05 -2.86 2.34
N TYR A 46 -16.24 -3.41 1.43
CA TYR A 46 -15.64 -2.67 0.32
C TYR A 46 -16.70 -1.98 -0.55
N ALA A 47 -17.74 -2.71 -0.97
CA ALA A 47 -18.79 -2.16 -1.81
C ALA A 47 -19.57 -1.03 -1.11
N THR A 48 -19.87 -1.19 0.18
CA THR A 48 -20.51 -0.15 1.00
C THR A 48 -19.63 1.10 1.09
N TRP A 49 -18.32 0.96 1.27
CA TRP A 49 -17.39 2.10 1.30
C TRP A 49 -17.31 2.82 -0.04
N VAL A 50 -17.26 2.09 -1.16
CA VAL A 50 -17.31 2.69 -2.50
C VAL A 50 -18.62 3.45 -2.70
N GLN A 51 -19.76 2.86 -2.37
CA GLN A 51 -21.08 3.51 -2.48
C GLN A 51 -21.23 4.74 -1.56
N GLY A 52 -20.57 4.72 -0.40
CA GLY A 52 -20.51 5.83 0.55
C GLY A 52 -19.44 6.89 0.24
N GLY A 53 -18.79 6.83 -0.93
CA GLY A 53 -17.76 7.80 -1.34
C GLY A 53 -16.44 7.69 -0.57
N GLN A 54 -16.24 6.62 0.20
CA GLN A 54 -15.04 6.39 1.02
C GLN A 54 -13.91 5.73 0.22
N LEU A 55 -13.65 6.26 -0.99
CA LEU A 55 -12.70 5.68 -1.96
C LEU A 55 -11.27 5.57 -1.44
N PRO A 56 -10.69 6.55 -0.71
CA PRO A 56 -9.33 6.40 -0.18
C PRO A 56 -9.22 5.21 0.79
N SER A 57 -10.21 5.03 1.66
CA SER A 57 -10.28 3.88 2.57
C SER A 57 -10.52 2.56 1.82
N ALA A 58 -11.33 2.56 0.77
CA ALA A 58 -11.54 1.38 -0.08
C ALA A 58 -10.26 0.95 -0.84
N LEU A 59 -9.47 1.91 -1.35
CA LEU A 59 -8.18 1.64 -1.98
C LEU A 59 -7.17 1.06 -0.97
N ARG A 60 -7.11 1.62 0.24
CA ARG A 60 -6.27 1.08 1.33
C ARG A 60 -6.69 -0.33 1.73
N LEU A 61 -8.00 -0.63 1.73
CA LEU A 61 -8.50 -1.97 2.03
C LEU A 61 -8.02 -3.00 1.00
N ILE A 62 -8.07 -2.67 -0.30
CA ILE A 62 -7.49 -3.50 -1.36
C ILE A 62 -5.98 -3.67 -1.12
N ALA A 63 -5.24 -2.56 -0.94
CA ALA A 63 -3.79 -2.62 -0.74
C ALA A 63 -3.40 -3.48 0.48
N GLY A 64 -4.24 -3.52 1.52
CA GLY A 64 -4.03 -4.31 2.73
C GLY A 64 -4.17 -5.82 2.58
N VAL A 65 -4.79 -6.30 1.50
CA VAL A 65 -4.93 -7.73 1.23
C VAL A 65 -4.06 -8.22 0.07
N LEU A 66 -3.38 -7.32 -0.65
CA LEU A 66 -2.53 -7.69 -1.78
C LEU A 66 -1.11 -8.06 -1.32
N PRO A 67 -0.48 -9.10 -1.89
CA PRO A 67 0.95 -9.33 -1.70
C PRO A 67 1.77 -8.18 -2.29
N ALA A 68 3.01 -8.03 -1.81
CA ALA A 68 3.84 -6.86 -2.12
C ALA A 68 4.06 -6.65 -3.63
N ARG A 69 4.30 -7.72 -4.39
CA ARG A 69 4.58 -7.60 -5.83
C ARG A 69 3.37 -7.09 -6.61
N GLU A 70 2.19 -7.65 -6.33
CA GLU A 70 0.93 -7.27 -6.95
C GLU A 70 0.51 -5.84 -6.56
N SER A 71 0.70 -5.47 -5.29
CA SER A 71 0.39 -4.13 -4.81
C SER A 71 1.33 -3.06 -5.38
N ILE A 72 2.61 -3.38 -5.55
CA ILE A 72 3.59 -2.52 -6.23
C ILE A 72 3.30 -2.42 -7.73
N TRP A 73 2.95 -3.52 -8.39
CA TRP A 73 2.53 -3.47 -9.80
C TRP A 73 1.32 -2.56 -9.98
N TRP A 74 0.35 -2.64 -9.07
CA TRP A 74 -0.83 -1.78 -9.08
C TRP A 74 -0.45 -0.30 -8.93
N ALA A 75 0.39 0.02 -7.94
CA ALA A 75 0.94 1.38 -7.78
C ALA A 75 1.70 1.87 -9.02
N TRP A 76 2.49 1.00 -9.66
CA TRP A 76 3.23 1.33 -10.89
C TRP A 76 2.30 1.63 -12.06
N VAL A 77 1.24 0.84 -12.28
CA VAL A 77 0.27 1.12 -13.36
C VAL A 77 -0.45 2.45 -13.10
N SER A 78 -0.85 2.73 -11.85
CA SER A 78 -1.46 4.01 -11.49
C SER A 78 -0.50 5.19 -11.67
N ALA A 79 0.77 5.03 -11.31
CA ALA A 79 1.81 6.05 -11.55
C ALA A 79 2.05 6.27 -13.06
N LYS A 80 2.03 5.21 -13.86
CA LYS A 80 2.13 5.30 -15.32
C LYS A 80 0.94 6.05 -15.93
N TYR A 81 -0.28 5.79 -15.44
CA TYR A 81 -1.46 6.57 -15.82
C TYR A 81 -1.29 8.05 -15.48
N ALA A 82 -0.85 8.37 -14.26
CA ALA A 82 -0.62 9.74 -13.82
C ALA A 82 0.40 10.49 -14.71
N ALA A 83 1.50 9.82 -15.11
CA ALA A 83 2.50 10.40 -16.01
C ALA A 83 1.95 10.68 -17.42
N GLN A 84 0.88 10.01 -17.83
CA GLN A 84 0.23 10.19 -19.13
C GLN A 84 -1.00 11.09 -19.06
N SER A 85 -1.42 11.51 -17.86
CA SER A 85 -2.62 12.31 -17.66
C SER A 85 -2.47 13.68 -18.32
N SER A 86 -3.49 14.08 -19.07
CA SER A 86 -3.54 15.40 -19.70
C SER A 86 -3.77 16.51 -18.66
N GLY A 87 -3.27 17.71 -18.96
CA GLY A 87 -3.46 18.90 -18.13
C GLY A 87 -2.53 19.03 -16.91
N GLY A 88 -1.83 17.96 -16.53
CA GLY A 88 -0.80 18.00 -15.49
C GLY A 88 0.55 18.53 -15.99
N LYS A 89 1.51 18.69 -15.07
CA LYS A 89 2.91 18.95 -15.43
C LYS A 89 3.46 17.73 -16.18
N PRO A 90 4.12 17.91 -17.35
CA PRO A 90 4.73 16.80 -18.06
C PRO A 90 5.71 16.03 -17.15
N PRO A 91 5.70 14.68 -17.19
CA PRO A 91 6.63 13.88 -16.39
C PRO A 91 8.08 14.22 -16.73
N SER A 92 8.91 14.37 -15.69
CA SER A 92 10.34 14.62 -15.86
C SER A 92 11.05 13.38 -16.43
N ALA A 93 12.28 13.57 -16.94
CA ALA A 93 13.12 12.44 -17.33
C ALA A 93 13.38 11.46 -16.16
N ALA A 94 13.48 11.98 -14.93
CA ALA A 94 13.64 11.16 -13.72
C ALA A 94 12.39 10.29 -13.45
N VAL A 95 11.18 10.82 -13.64
CA VAL A 95 9.93 10.04 -13.52
C VAL A 95 9.90 8.90 -14.54
N HIS A 96 10.28 9.13 -15.80
CA HIS A 96 10.35 8.07 -16.81
C HIS A 96 11.40 7.00 -16.47
N LYS A 97 12.56 7.42 -15.95
CA LYS A 97 13.60 6.49 -15.49
C LYS A 97 13.10 5.62 -14.33
N ALA A 98 12.39 6.22 -13.36
CA ALA A 98 11.80 5.50 -12.24
C ALA A 98 10.72 4.50 -12.71
N LEU A 99 9.86 4.89 -13.66
CA LEU A 99 8.86 3.99 -14.25
C LEU A 99 9.52 2.76 -14.87
N THR A 100 10.62 2.96 -15.61
CA THR A 100 11.38 1.88 -16.23
C THR A 100 12.05 0.97 -15.20
N ALA A 101 12.66 1.55 -14.15
CA ALA A 101 13.35 0.78 -13.11
C ALA A 101 12.38 -0.07 -12.27
N VAL A 102 11.21 0.47 -11.91
CA VAL A 102 10.17 -0.29 -11.20
C VAL A 102 9.59 -1.38 -12.10
N GLU A 103 9.39 -1.13 -13.40
CA GLU A 103 8.97 -2.16 -14.36
C GLU A 103 9.99 -3.31 -14.46
N GLN A 104 11.28 -2.99 -14.47
CA GLN A 104 12.35 -4.00 -14.45
C GLN A 104 12.27 -4.88 -13.20
N TRP A 105 12.06 -4.29 -12.01
CA TRP A 105 11.89 -5.05 -10.78
C TRP A 105 10.63 -5.93 -10.81
N ILE A 106 9.52 -5.43 -11.35
CA ILE A 106 8.28 -6.21 -11.51
C ILE A 106 8.54 -7.47 -12.35
N VAL A 107 9.30 -7.34 -13.45
CA VAL A 107 9.67 -8.46 -14.33
C VAL A 107 10.67 -9.39 -13.65
N ARG A 108 11.68 -8.84 -12.96
CA ARG A 108 12.77 -9.57 -12.32
C ARG A 108 13.06 -8.99 -10.93
N PRO A 109 12.40 -9.49 -9.87
CA PRO A 109 12.46 -8.89 -8.53
C PRO A 109 13.70 -9.33 -7.75
N ASP A 110 14.89 -9.01 -8.28
CA ASP A 110 16.18 -9.21 -7.59
C ASP A 110 16.63 -7.94 -6.83
N ASP A 111 17.70 -8.07 -6.04
CA ASP A 111 18.21 -6.98 -5.20
C ASP A 111 18.80 -5.83 -6.00
N ASP A 112 19.43 -6.11 -7.15
CA ASP A 112 20.01 -5.09 -8.03
C ASP A 112 18.91 -4.22 -8.63
N ALA A 113 17.85 -4.84 -9.18
CA ALA A 113 16.68 -4.16 -9.70
C ALA A 113 15.96 -3.37 -8.60
N ARG A 114 15.89 -3.93 -7.37
CA ARG A 114 15.30 -3.25 -6.22
C ARG A 114 16.06 -1.98 -5.84
N ARG A 115 17.39 -2.02 -5.81
CA ARG A 115 18.24 -0.85 -5.52
C ARG A 115 18.22 0.16 -6.66
N ALA A 116 18.23 -0.30 -7.92
CA ALA A 116 18.10 0.58 -9.07
C ALA A 116 16.75 1.32 -9.08
N ALA A 117 15.67 0.64 -8.69
CA ALA A 117 14.36 1.27 -8.51
C ALA A 117 14.39 2.34 -7.42
N TRP A 118 15.01 2.06 -6.27
CA TRP A 118 15.20 3.04 -5.19
C TRP A 118 15.92 4.30 -5.68
N GLU A 119 17.09 4.15 -6.31
CA GLU A 119 17.89 5.27 -6.80
C GLU A 119 17.13 6.11 -7.83
N ALA A 120 16.41 5.45 -8.75
CA ALA A 120 15.61 6.15 -9.75
C ALA A 120 14.40 6.87 -9.13
N GLY A 121 13.74 6.25 -8.14
CA GLY A 121 12.59 6.80 -7.43
C GLY A 121 12.96 8.00 -6.56
N ASP A 122 14.06 7.92 -5.82
CA ASP A 122 14.59 9.02 -5.01
C ASP A 122 14.94 10.23 -5.90
N ALA A 123 15.60 9.99 -7.03
CA ALA A 123 15.88 11.02 -8.02
C ALA A 123 14.62 11.62 -8.68
N ALA A 124 13.51 10.87 -8.75
CA ALA A 124 12.23 11.36 -9.25
C ALA A 124 11.45 12.17 -8.19
N GLY A 125 11.78 12.02 -6.91
CA GLY A 125 11.06 12.57 -5.76
C GLY A 125 10.12 11.54 -5.14
N LEU A 126 10.28 11.27 -3.84
CA LEU A 126 9.47 10.30 -3.08
C LEU A 126 8.04 10.78 -2.80
N ASP A 127 7.73 12.05 -3.10
CA ASP A 127 6.39 12.62 -3.10
C ASP A 127 5.63 12.38 -4.42
N THR A 128 6.31 11.85 -5.45
CA THR A 128 5.67 11.47 -6.71
C THR A 128 5.06 10.06 -6.63
N PRO A 129 4.01 9.75 -7.43
CA PRO A 129 3.43 8.40 -7.44
C PRO A 129 4.46 7.29 -7.71
N ILE A 130 5.37 7.50 -8.66
CA ILE A 130 6.39 6.50 -8.98
C ILE A 130 7.51 6.45 -7.94
N GLY A 131 7.85 7.57 -7.29
CA GLY A 131 8.80 7.60 -6.18
C GLY A 131 8.28 6.78 -4.99
N MET A 132 6.98 6.91 -4.66
CA MET A 132 6.33 6.08 -3.64
C MET A 132 6.34 4.59 -4.02
N ALA A 133 6.03 4.25 -5.27
CA ALA A 133 6.10 2.86 -5.74
C ALA A 133 7.53 2.30 -5.69
N ALA A 134 8.55 3.10 -6.04
CA ALA A 134 9.96 2.74 -5.92
C ALA A 134 10.41 2.56 -4.46
N ALA A 135 9.93 3.40 -3.54
CA ALA A 135 10.16 3.21 -2.11
C ALA A 135 9.49 1.90 -1.60
N ALA A 136 8.29 1.58 -2.10
CA ALA A 136 7.62 0.32 -1.79
C ALA A 136 8.42 -0.89 -2.31
N VAL A 137 8.99 -0.80 -3.53
CA VAL A 137 9.95 -1.80 -4.07
C VAL A 137 11.10 -2.00 -3.09
N PHE A 138 11.78 -0.93 -2.69
CA PHE A 138 12.91 -1.01 -1.77
C PHE A 138 12.53 -1.68 -0.45
N LEU A 139 11.43 -1.26 0.16
CA LEU A 139 10.98 -1.74 1.46
C LEU A 139 10.22 -3.09 1.42
N SER A 140 10.03 -3.66 0.24
CA SER A 140 9.52 -5.04 0.08
C SER A 140 10.61 -6.11 0.08
N GLY A 141 11.88 -5.70 0.04
CA GLY A 141 13.03 -6.59 -0.04
C GLY A 141 13.45 -7.18 1.31
N ILE A 142 14.54 -7.95 1.29
CA ILE A 142 15.09 -8.61 2.49
C ILE A 142 15.96 -7.70 3.34
N THR A 143 16.38 -6.53 2.82
CA THR A 143 17.19 -5.60 3.61
C THR A 143 17.05 -4.13 3.24
N VAL A 144 17.04 -3.27 4.27
CA VAL A 144 17.20 -1.81 4.14
C VAL A 144 18.66 -1.36 4.23
N GLY A 145 19.59 -2.26 4.53
CA GLY A 145 21.01 -1.97 4.67
C GLY A 145 21.78 -1.95 3.33
N PRO A 146 23.04 -1.47 3.37
CA PRO A 146 24.01 -1.66 2.28
C PRO A 146 24.17 -3.14 1.89
N ALA A 147 24.44 -3.41 0.62
CA ALA A 147 24.57 -4.78 0.09
C ALA A 147 25.73 -5.59 0.71
N ASN A 148 26.75 -4.91 1.23
CA ASN A 148 27.93 -5.53 1.84
C ASN A 148 27.78 -5.79 3.35
N LEU A 149 26.62 -5.50 3.94
CA LEU A 149 26.34 -5.74 5.35
C LEU A 149 25.33 -6.89 5.53
N PRO A 150 25.28 -7.51 6.73
CA PRO A 150 24.26 -8.49 7.04
C PRO A 150 22.83 -7.94 6.80
N PRO A 151 21.89 -8.76 6.28
CA PRO A 151 20.53 -8.32 6.00
C PRO A 151 19.79 -7.82 7.26
N ILE A 152 19.35 -6.56 7.21
CA ILE A 152 18.42 -5.96 8.17
C ILE A 152 17.04 -5.85 7.51
N PRO A 153 16.06 -6.70 7.82
CA PRO A 153 14.76 -6.69 7.16
C PRO A 153 14.00 -5.38 7.43
N PRO A 154 13.20 -4.89 6.45
CA PRO A 154 12.32 -3.75 6.68
C PRO A 154 11.24 -4.07 7.71
N PRO A 155 10.73 -3.07 8.45
CA PRO A 155 9.55 -3.24 9.30
C PRO A 155 8.38 -3.84 8.49
N PRO A 156 7.76 -4.92 8.97
CA PRO A 156 6.68 -5.59 8.25
C PRO A 156 5.53 -4.64 7.91
N GLY A 157 5.05 -4.68 6.66
CA GLY A 157 3.88 -3.90 6.21
C GLY A 157 4.18 -2.45 5.82
N VAL A 158 5.43 -1.98 5.91
CA VAL A 158 5.78 -0.58 5.59
C VAL A 158 5.56 -0.20 4.12
N ALA A 159 5.49 -1.17 3.21
CA ALA A 159 5.19 -0.92 1.79
C ALA A 159 3.72 -0.52 1.53
N LEU A 160 2.78 -0.96 2.37
CA LEU A 160 1.34 -0.71 2.21
C LEU A 160 1.00 0.79 2.16
N PRO A 161 1.42 1.64 3.12
CA PRO A 161 1.10 3.07 3.06
C PRO A 161 1.72 3.77 1.85
N LEU A 162 2.87 3.29 1.34
CA LEU A 162 3.48 3.84 0.13
C LEU A 162 2.69 3.48 -1.14
N VAL A 163 2.23 2.23 -1.25
CA VAL A 163 1.32 1.81 -2.34
C VAL A 163 0.04 2.64 -2.30
N SER A 164 -0.56 2.76 -1.12
CA SER A 164 -1.79 3.54 -0.94
C SER A 164 -1.58 5.01 -1.29
N GLY A 165 -0.48 5.61 -0.82
CA GLY A 165 -0.10 6.98 -1.17
C GLY A 165 0.08 7.17 -2.67
N ALA A 166 0.77 6.24 -3.34
CA ALA A 166 1.00 6.30 -4.79
C ALA A 166 -0.32 6.35 -5.56
N LEU A 167 -1.32 5.56 -5.17
CA LEU A 167 -2.65 5.54 -5.79
C LEU A 167 -3.38 6.87 -5.61
N LEU A 168 -3.35 7.43 -4.40
CA LEU A 168 -4.04 8.68 -4.08
C LEU A 168 -3.39 9.87 -4.80
N VAL A 169 -2.06 9.96 -4.78
CA VAL A 169 -1.32 11.02 -5.49
C VAL A 169 -1.48 10.87 -7.00
N ALA A 170 -1.49 9.64 -7.53
CA ALA A 170 -1.73 9.39 -8.94
C ALA A 170 -3.13 9.87 -9.37
N ALA A 171 -4.16 9.68 -8.53
CA ALA A 171 -5.51 10.12 -8.82
C ALA A 171 -5.65 11.65 -8.89
N THR A 172 -4.75 12.40 -8.23
CA THR A 172 -4.73 13.87 -8.22
C THR A 172 -3.77 14.49 -9.23
N ALA A 173 -3.14 13.70 -10.11
CA ALA A 173 -2.10 14.19 -11.02
C ALA A 173 -2.63 15.04 -12.18
N GLY A 174 -3.91 14.91 -12.53
CA GLY A 174 -4.57 15.72 -13.55
C GLY A 174 -5.00 17.10 -13.03
N ALA A 175 -5.27 18.02 -13.95
CA ALA A 175 -5.71 19.39 -13.59
C ALA A 175 -7.21 19.52 -13.28
N ASP A 176 -8.03 18.53 -13.63
CA ASP A 176 -9.49 18.56 -13.41
C ASP A 176 -9.85 17.79 -12.12
N PRO A 177 -10.25 18.47 -11.03
CA PRO A 177 -10.64 17.81 -9.79
C PRO A 177 -11.82 16.85 -9.94
N LYS A 178 -12.66 17.04 -10.96
CA LYS A 178 -13.80 16.15 -11.24
C LYS A 178 -13.35 14.75 -11.70
N GLN A 179 -12.09 14.60 -12.11
CA GLN A 179 -11.52 13.31 -12.51
C GLN A 179 -10.93 12.51 -11.35
N ILE A 180 -10.76 13.10 -10.16
CA ILE A 180 -10.13 12.41 -9.02
C ILE A 180 -10.92 11.17 -8.62
N GLU A 181 -12.22 11.33 -8.36
CA GLU A 181 -13.11 10.23 -7.96
C GLU A 181 -13.28 9.16 -9.07
N PRO A 182 -13.53 9.53 -10.34
CA PRO A 182 -13.50 8.57 -11.45
C PRO A 182 -12.18 7.81 -11.57
N THR A 183 -11.05 8.48 -11.36
CA THR A 183 -9.72 7.85 -11.43
C THR A 183 -9.51 6.87 -10.27
N MET A 184 -9.88 7.26 -9.04
CA MET A 184 -9.84 6.35 -7.88
C MET A 184 -10.75 5.14 -8.10
N THR A 185 -11.94 5.33 -8.68
CA THR A 185 -12.86 4.25 -9.03
C THR A 185 -12.24 3.28 -10.04
N ALA A 186 -11.58 3.79 -11.07
CA ALA A 186 -10.88 2.97 -12.05
C ALA A 186 -9.70 2.19 -11.42
N PHE A 187 -8.92 2.83 -10.55
CA PHE A 187 -7.86 2.14 -9.80
C PHE A 187 -8.43 1.05 -8.89
N ALA A 188 -9.53 1.32 -8.19
CA ALA A 188 -10.20 0.36 -7.34
C ALA A 188 -10.70 -0.85 -8.15
N ALA A 189 -11.31 -0.62 -9.32
CA ALA A 189 -11.72 -1.69 -10.24
C ALA A 189 -10.53 -2.57 -10.66
N GLN A 190 -9.38 -1.97 -10.98
CA GLN A 190 -8.16 -2.73 -11.30
C GLN A 190 -7.66 -3.54 -10.10
N GLY A 191 -7.64 -2.96 -8.90
CA GLY A 191 -7.25 -3.65 -7.68
C GLY A 191 -8.14 -4.85 -7.36
N ILE A 192 -9.45 -4.73 -7.59
CA ILE A 192 -10.41 -5.84 -7.45
C ILE A 192 -10.12 -6.99 -8.42
N GLU A 193 -9.69 -6.70 -9.65
CA GLU A 193 -9.29 -7.77 -10.58
C GLU A 193 -8.07 -8.56 -10.07
N ILE A 194 -7.15 -7.91 -9.35
CA ILE A 194 -6.04 -8.59 -8.69
C ILE A 194 -6.57 -9.49 -7.55
N VAL A 195 -7.45 -8.96 -6.69
CA VAL A 195 -8.07 -9.74 -5.60
C VAL A 195 -8.79 -10.97 -6.13
N LYS A 196 -9.54 -10.84 -7.23
CA LYS A 196 -10.19 -11.98 -7.89
C LYS A 196 -9.19 -13.03 -8.37
N ARG A 197 -8.07 -12.62 -8.98
CA ARG A 197 -7.01 -13.53 -9.43
C ARG A 197 -6.32 -14.26 -8.29
N LEU A 198 -6.29 -13.68 -7.09
CA LEU A 198 -5.80 -14.31 -5.87
C LEU A 198 -6.79 -15.29 -5.24
N GLY A 199 -7.98 -15.49 -5.84
CA GLY A 199 -9.01 -16.38 -5.31
C GLY A 199 -10.04 -15.67 -4.42
N GLY A 200 -10.19 -14.35 -4.54
CA GLY A 200 -11.18 -13.56 -3.80
C GLY A 200 -10.66 -12.99 -2.48
N TRP A 201 -11.50 -12.21 -1.81
CA TRP A 201 -11.14 -11.45 -0.61
C TRP A 201 -10.65 -12.32 0.54
N ASP A 202 -11.32 -13.42 0.84
CA ASP A 202 -10.94 -14.29 1.96
C ASP A 202 -9.56 -14.92 1.75
N THR A 203 -9.30 -15.44 0.54
CA THR A 203 -8.01 -16.02 0.17
C THR A 203 -6.90 -14.97 0.22
N ALA A 204 -7.16 -13.77 -0.33
CA ALA A 204 -6.20 -12.67 -0.31
C ALA A 204 -5.88 -12.20 1.12
N LEU A 205 -6.91 -12.03 1.95
CA LEU A 205 -6.78 -11.62 3.36
C LEU A 205 -5.98 -12.65 4.16
N GLN A 206 -6.27 -13.95 4.00
CA GLN A 206 -5.53 -15.00 4.70
C GLN A 206 -4.06 -15.04 4.25
N LEU A 207 -3.80 -14.95 2.95
CA LEU A 207 -2.44 -14.90 2.41
C LEU A 207 -1.65 -13.70 2.95
N ALA A 208 -2.28 -12.52 3.00
CA ALA A 208 -1.67 -11.31 3.55
C ALA A 208 -1.36 -11.47 5.04
N TYR A 209 -2.27 -12.09 5.80
CA TYR A 209 -2.09 -12.39 7.22
C TYR A 209 -0.88 -13.27 7.47
N ASP A 210 -0.83 -14.43 6.82
CA ASP A 210 0.24 -15.41 7.00
C ASP A 210 1.60 -14.82 6.59
N THR A 211 1.62 -14.08 5.48
CA THR A 211 2.84 -13.42 4.99
C THR A 211 3.35 -12.39 6.00
N GLN A 212 2.49 -11.53 6.51
CA GLN A 212 2.88 -10.49 7.47
C GLN A 212 3.35 -11.10 8.80
N HIS A 213 2.69 -12.16 9.27
CA HIS A 213 3.10 -12.87 10.48
C HIS A 213 4.50 -13.49 10.33
N ARG A 214 4.78 -14.11 9.18
CA ARG A 214 6.12 -14.62 8.87
C ARG A 214 7.16 -13.50 8.85
N LEU A 215 6.89 -12.41 8.12
CA LEU A 215 7.80 -11.26 8.04
C LEU A 215 8.06 -10.64 9.42
N LYS A 216 7.04 -10.59 10.28
CA LYS A 216 7.20 -10.13 11.66
C LYS A 216 8.12 -11.02 12.48
N GLN A 217 8.01 -12.34 12.37
CA GLN A 217 8.91 -13.25 13.06
C GLN A 217 10.36 -13.10 12.58
N GLU A 218 10.56 -12.91 11.27
CA GLU A 218 11.88 -12.66 10.66
C GLU A 218 12.47 -11.34 11.16
N TYR A 219 11.67 -10.28 11.17
CA TYR A 219 12.06 -8.96 11.68
C TYR A 219 12.42 -9.04 13.17
N ASP A 220 11.55 -9.58 14.01
CA ASP A 220 11.76 -9.68 15.46
C ASP A 220 13.03 -10.49 15.78
N ARG A 221 13.32 -11.55 15.00
CA ARG A 221 14.56 -12.33 15.15
C ARG A 221 15.79 -11.52 14.77
N ALA A 222 15.73 -10.75 13.69
CA ALA A 222 16.86 -9.95 13.21
C ALA A 222 17.14 -8.73 14.09
N THR A 223 16.12 -8.20 14.78
CA THR A 223 16.23 -7.01 15.64
C THR A 223 16.24 -7.32 17.13
N ALA A 224 16.21 -8.59 17.53
CA ALA A 224 16.27 -8.97 18.94
C ALA A 224 17.58 -8.48 19.57
N PRO A 225 17.54 -7.92 20.79
CA PRO A 225 18.77 -7.58 21.50
C PRO A 225 19.59 -8.86 21.74
N PRO A 226 20.94 -8.78 21.68
CA PRO A 226 21.78 -9.92 22.01
C PRO A 226 21.47 -10.39 23.44
N PRO A 227 21.55 -11.71 23.72
CA PRO A 227 21.27 -12.23 25.05
C PRO A 227 22.18 -11.55 26.09
N ALA A 228 21.60 -11.18 27.23
CA ALA A 228 22.35 -10.63 28.35
C ALA A 228 23.45 -11.64 28.75
N ARG A 229 24.69 -11.16 28.81
CA ARG A 229 25.86 -11.94 29.26
C ARG A 229 25.89 -12.09 30.77
#